data_AF-A0A2G9TJ05-F1
#
_entry.id   AF-A0A2G9TJ05-F1
#
_cell.length_a   1.000
_cell.length_b   1.000
_cell.length_c   1.000
_cell.angle_alpha   90.00
_cell.angle_beta   90.00
_cell.angle_gamma   90.00
#
_symmetry.space_group_name_H-M   'P 1'
#
loop_
_entity.id
_entity.type
_entity.pdbx_description
1 polymer ?
#
loop_
_entity_poly.entity_id
_entity_poly.type
_entity_poly.pdbx_seq_one_letter_code
_entity_poly.pdbx_strand_id
1 'polypeptide(L)'
;VYTYRLKGFRNKPTDHYLRPIFKEHEKIGGVCLGSEPLHKTWFRYAREFMRVYRDMPRFLLMHQGLLSHDDINLIEVEDADVAQLLKSMHRSGELNNTVVIVMADHGHRFAKLRETHQGQLEE
;
A
#
# COMPACT_ATOMS: atom_id res chain seq x y z
N VAL A 1 -4.97 0.08 -19.91
CA VAL A 1 -4.94 -0.09 -18.44
C VAL A 1 -6.23 -0.79 -18.00
N TYR A 2 -6.15 -1.86 -17.20
CA TYR A 2 -7.34 -2.65 -16.82
C TYR A 2 -8.20 -1.94 -15.77
N THR A 3 -9.52 -1.97 -15.95
CA THR A 3 -10.52 -1.53 -14.98
C THR A 3 -11.77 -2.40 -15.14
N TYR A 4 -12.47 -2.68 -14.04
CA TYR A 4 -13.65 -3.54 -14.02
C TYR A 4 -14.90 -2.90 -14.63
N ARG A 5 -15.07 -1.57 -14.57
CA ARG A 5 -16.35 -0.90 -14.88
C ARG A 5 -16.23 0.31 -15.82
N LEU A 6 -15.10 1.00 -15.80
CA LEU A 6 -14.87 2.19 -16.62
C LEU A 6 -13.82 1.92 -17.71
N LYS A 7 -13.74 2.79 -18.72
CA LYS A 7 -12.79 2.66 -19.84
C LYS A 7 -11.31 2.80 -19.41
N GLY A 8 -11.06 3.35 -18.22
CA GLY A 8 -9.72 3.53 -17.67
C GLY A 8 -8.87 4.52 -18.44
N PHE A 9 -7.56 4.43 -18.23
CA PHE A 9 -6.58 5.27 -18.90
C PHE A 9 -6.16 4.67 -20.25
N ARG A 10 -6.16 5.49 -21.30
CA ARG A 10 -5.62 5.12 -22.62
C ARG A 10 -4.10 4.91 -22.56
N ASN A 11 -3.41 5.80 -21.85
CA ASN A 11 -1.95 5.77 -21.64
C ASN A 11 -1.63 5.43 -20.18
N LYS A 12 -0.35 5.15 -19.90
CA LYS A 12 0.15 4.95 -18.53
C LYS A 12 -0.16 6.22 -17.69
N PRO A 13 -0.86 6.12 -16.54
CA PRO A 13 -1.33 7.29 -15.80
C PRO A 13 -0.29 7.88 -14.83
N THR A 14 0.78 7.15 -14.53
CA THR A 14 1.83 7.54 -13.58
C THR A 14 3.21 7.14 -14.11
N ASP A 15 4.26 7.84 -13.69
CA ASP A 15 5.64 7.50 -14.07
C ASP A 15 5.99 6.07 -13.64
N HIS A 16 5.59 5.74 -12.40
CA HIS A 16 5.70 4.41 -11.80
C HIS A 16 4.31 3.76 -11.75
N TYR A 17 4.02 2.89 -12.72
CA TYR A 17 2.73 2.22 -12.82
C TYR A 17 2.87 0.71 -12.58
N LEU A 18 2.68 0.31 -11.32
CA LEU A 18 3.04 -1.03 -10.82
C LEU A 18 1.96 -2.10 -11.02
N ARG A 19 0.81 -1.73 -11.60
CA ARG A 19 -0.28 -2.67 -11.89
C ARG A 19 0.15 -3.90 -12.72
N PRO A 20 1.01 -3.79 -13.76
CA PRO A 20 1.47 -4.97 -14.49
C PRO A 20 2.20 -5.96 -13.60
N ILE A 21 3.05 -5.49 -12.68
CA ILE A 21 3.78 -6.35 -11.74
C ILE A 21 2.80 -7.08 -10.81
N PHE A 22 1.86 -6.34 -10.22
CA PHE A 22 0.85 -6.96 -9.36
C PHE A 22 -0.10 -7.90 -10.11
N LYS A 23 -0.40 -7.65 -11.39
CA LYS A 23 -1.16 -8.60 -12.22
C LYS A 23 -0.44 -9.93 -12.38
N GLU A 24 0.87 -9.91 -12.54
CA GLU A 24 1.65 -11.15 -12.62
C GLU A 24 1.74 -11.84 -11.26
N HIS A 25 1.90 -11.08 -10.18
CA HIS A 25 1.88 -11.61 -8.81
C HIS A 25 0.53 -12.27 -8.47
N GLU A 26 -0.59 -11.64 -8.85
CA GLU A 26 -1.96 -12.17 -8.66
C GLU A 26 -2.16 -13.57 -9.27
N LYS A 27 -1.40 -13.94 -10.32
CA LYS A 27 -1.47 -15.28 -10.92
C LYS A 27 -0.76 -16.34 -10.09
N ILE A 28 0.28 -15.95 -9.35
CA ILE A 28 1.06 -16.83 -8.47
C ILE A 28 0.36 -16.93 -7.11
N GLY A 29 -0.18 -15.80 -6.63
CA GLY A 29 -0.80 -15.69 -5.32
C GLY A 29 0.20 -15.66 -4.17
N GLY A 30 -0.33 -15.72 -2.95
CA GLY A 30 0.46 -15.71 -1.72
C GLY A 30 0.90 -14.32 -1.26
N VAL A 31 1.56 -14.31 -0.10
CA VAL A 31 1.94 -13.10 0.65
C VAL A 31 3.37 -12.63 0.42
N CYS A 32 4.11 -13.29 -0.47
CA CYS A 32 5.52 -13.02 -0.74
C CYS A 32 5.78 -12.76 -2.22
N LEU A 33 6.67 -11.82 -2.52
CA LEU A 33 7.28 -11.68 -3.85
C LEU A 33 8.63 -12.40 -3.84
N GLY A 34 8.66 -13.61 -4.38
CA GLY A 34 9.81 -14.50 -4.23
C GLY A 34 9.99 -14.90 -2.75
N SER A 35 11.15 -14.62 -2.17
CA SER A 35 11.45 -14.91 -0.76
C SER A 35 11.16 -13.76 0.22
N GLU A 36 10.69 -12.61 -0.28
CA GLU A 36 10.44 -11.42 0.54
C GLU A 36 8.93 -11.22 0.74
N PRO A 37 8.44 -10.93 1.96
CA PRO A 37 7.05 -10.52 2.15
C PRO A 37 6.70 -9.34 1.24
N LEU A 38 5.52 -9.40 0.61
CA LEU A 38 5.13 -8.43 -0.42
C LEU A 38 5.09 -7.00 0.14
N HIS A 39 4.61 -6.82 1.39
CA HIS A 39 4.56 -5.51 2.04
C HIS A 39 5.95 -4.91 2.27
N LYS A 40 6.95 -5.73 2.62
CA LYS A 40 8.35 -5.29 2.77
C LYS A 40 8.96 -4.85 1.45
N THR A 41 8.70 -5.61 0.38
CA THR A 41 9.11 -5.22 -0.98
C THR A 41 8.51 -3.85 -1.33
N TRP A 42 7.25 -3.64 -0.98
CA TRP A 42 6.53 -2.40 -1.23
C TRP A 42 7.09 -1.20 -0.45
N PHE A 43 7.39 -1.39 0.83
CA PHE A 43 8.04 -0.39 1.68
C PHE A 43 9.42 0.00 1.17
N ARG A 44 10.21 -0.99 0.74
CA ARG A 44 11.52 -0.75 0.13
C ARG A 44 11.39 0.08 -1.15
N TYR A 45 10.46 -0.28 -2.03
CA TYR A 45 10.18 0.46 -3.25
C TYR A 45 9.84 1.94 -2.97
N ALA A 46 8.95 2.17 -2.01
CA ALA A 46 8.53 3.51 -1.62
C ALA A 46 9.66 4.36 -1.07
N ARG A 47 10.51 3.77 -0.22
CA ARG A 47 11.68 4.46 0.30
C ARG A 47 12.67 4.83 -0.80
N GLU A 48 12.92 3.91 -1.73
CA GLU A 48 13.78 4.17 -2.89
C GLU A 48 13.19 5.25 -3.81
N PHE A 49 11.87 5.26 -4.02
CA PHE A 49 11.20 6.34 -4.74
C PHE A 49 11.47 7.70 -4.10
N MET A 50 11.33 7.81 -2.77
CA MET A 50 11.59 9.05 -2.04
C MET A 50 13.06 9.49 -2.12
N ARG A 51 14.00 8.55 -2.20
CA ARG A 51 15.44 8.81 -2.34
C ARG A 51 15.84 9.25 -3.74
N VAL A 52 15.38 8.54 -4.76
CA VAL A 52 15.71 8.82 -6.17
C VAL A 52 15.16 10.18 -6.58
N TYR A 53 13.95 10.52 -6.14
CA TYR A 53 13.29 11.78 -6.49
C TYR A 53 13.42 12.84 -5.40
N ARG A 54 14.53 12.83 -4.65
CA ARG A 54 14.75 13.77 -3.53
C ARG A 54 14.75 15.24 -3.97
N ASP A 55 15.22 15.53 -5.18
CA ASP A 55 15.46 16.89 -5.69
C ASP A 55 14.34 17.41 -6.61
N MET A 56 13.19 16.73 -6.64
CA MET A 56 12.03 17.18 -7.42
C MET A 56 10.70 16.99 -6.66
N PRO A 57 9.67 17.79 -6.99
CA PRO A 57 8.33 17.56 -6.48
C PRO A 57 7.87 16.14 -6.81
N ARG A 58 7.32 15.45 -5.82
CA ARG A 58 6.95 14.04 -5.91
C ARG A 58 5.61 13.79 -5.23
N PHE A 59 4.83 12.89 -5.83
CA PHE A 59 3.59 12.38 -5.26
C PHE A 59 3.67 10.85 -5.25
N LEU A 60 3.51 10.26 -4.07
CA LEU A 60 3.52 8.82 -3.88
C LEU A 60 2.20 8.41 -3.23
N LEU A 61 1.48 7.52 -3.90
CA LEU A 61 0.32 6.82 -3.33
C LEU A 61 0.66 5.34 -3.22
N MET A 62 0.75 4.85 -1.99
CA MET A 62 0.86 3.44 -1.69
C MET A 62 -0.46 2.94 -1.15
N HIS A 63 -1.00 1.90 -1.78
CA HIS A 63 -2.23 1.26 -1.34
C HIS A 63 -1.98 -0.24 -1.25
N GLN A 64 -2.42 -0.85 -0.14
CA GLN A 64 -2.25 -2.26 0.16
C GLN A 64 -3.58 -2.80 0.70
N GLY A 65 -3.95 -3.98 0.22
CA GLY A 65 -5.13 -4.69 0.73
C GLY A 65 -4.85 -6.14 1.12
N LEU A 66 -3.66 -6.69 0.81
CA LEU A 66 -3.43 -8.13 0.92
C LEU A 66 -3.56 -8.67 2.36
N LEU A 67 -3.07 -7.92 3.34
CA LEU A 67 -3.11 -8.30 4.76
C LEU A 67 -4.36 -7.81 5.49
N SER A 68 -5.15 -6.92 4.88
CA SER A 68 -6.36 -6.34 5.50
C SER A 68 -7.68 -6.87 4.94
N HIS A 69 -7.67 -7.50 3.75
CA HIS A 69 -8.90 -7.75 3.01
C HIS A 69 -9.81 -8.82 3.62
N ASP A 70 -9.23 -9.94 4.09
CA ASP A 70 -10.01 -11.13 4.49
C ASP A 70 -9.98 -11.41 6.00
N ASP A 71 -8.93 -10.99 6.71
CA ASP A 71 -8.78 -11.20 8.16
C ASP A 71 -8.15 -9.97 8.82
N ILE A 72 -8.93 -9.32 9.69
CA ILE A 72 -8.49 -8.15 10.45
C ILE A 72 -7.22 -8.40 11.27
N ASN A 73 -6.96 -9.63 11.71
CA ASN A 73 -5.80 -9.92 12.56
C ASN A 73 -4.50 -10.00 11.75
N LEU A 74 -4.56 -10.22 10.44
CA LEU A 74 -3.37 -10.28 9.60
C LEU A 74 -2.69 -8.92 9.42
N ILE A 75 -3.40 -7.82 9.69
CA ILE A 75 -2.82 -6.48 9.60
C ILE A 75 -1.71 -6.24 10.63
N GLU A 76 -1.74 -6.97 11.76
CA GLU A 76 -0.70 -6.87 12.79
C GLU A 76 0.70 -7.25 12.24
N VAL A 77 0.76 -8.06 11.18
CA VAL A 77 2.00 -8.45 10.50
C VAL A 77 2.76 -7.25 9.93
N GLU A 78 2.07 -6.17 9.53
CA GLU A 78 2.71 -4.98 8.95
C GLU A 78 2.90 -3.83 9.94
N ASP A 79 2.27 -3.85 11.12
CA ASP A 79 2.24 -2.71 12.06
C ASP A 79 3.66 -2.23 12.44
N ALA A 80 4.49 -3.14 12.94
CA ALA A 80 5.86 -2.84 13.34
C ALA A 80 6.73 -2.39 12.14
N ASP A 81 6.51 -2.99 10.96
CA ASP A 81 7.27 -2.68 9.75
C ASP A 81 6.91 -1.28 9.20
N VAL A 82 5.63 -0.89 9.21
CA VAL A 82 5.18 0.47 8.84
C VAL A 82 5.76 1.49 9.81
N ALA A 83 5.64 1.24 11.12
CA ALA A 83 6.17 2.13 12.14
C ALA A 83 7.69 2.31 11.99
N GLN A 84 8.42 1.22 11.75
CA GLN A 84 9.87 1.25 11.54
C GLN A 84 10.24 2.00 10.25
N LEU A 85 9.51 1.78 9.15
CA LEU A 85 9.72 2.49 7.89
C LEU A 85 9.60 4.01 8.09
N LEU A 86 8.48 4.47 8.65
CA LEU A 86 8.22 5.90 8.84
C LEU A 86 9.22 6.54 9.79
N LYS A 87 9.53 5.88 10.93
CA LYS A 87 10.56 6.35 11.87
C LYS A 87 11.93 6.44 11.19
N SER A 88 12.30 5.44 10.40
CA SER A 88 13.58 5.44 9.68
C SER A 88 13.62 6.58 8.69
N MET A 89 12.58 6.74 7.87
CA MET A 89 12.52 7.79 6.85
C MET A 89 12.53 9.20 7.42
N HIS A 90 11.88 9.39 8.58
CA HIS A 90 11.95 10.64 9.32
C HIS A 90 13.39 10.91 9.81
N ARG A 91 14.04 9.93 10.46
CA ARG A 91 15.39 10.07 11.02
C ARG A 91 16.47 10.34 9.96
N SER A 92 16.36 9.74 8.77
CA SER A 92 17.29 9.99 7.66
C SER A 92 16.94 11.23 6.83
N GLY A 93 15.92 11.99 7.19
CA GLY A 93 15.51 13.21 6.48
C GLY A 93 14.85 12.97 5.12
N GLU A 94 14.47 11.73 4.81
CA GLU A 94 13.79 11.36 3.56
C GLU A 94 12.36 11.93 3.50
N LEU A 95 11.80 12.28 4.66
CA LEU A 95 10.50 12.96 4.81
C LEU A 95 10.62 14.47 5.05
N ASN A 96 11.80 15.08 4.89
CA ASN A 96 11.93 16.52 5.01
C ASN A 96 11.06 17.21 3.95
N ASN A 97 10.33 18.26 4.35
CA ASN A 97 9.38 18.98 3.50
C ASN A 97 8.33 18.06 2.83
N THR A 98 7.85 17.05 3.56
CA THR A 98 6.85 16.08 3.07
C THR A 98 5.65 16.04 4.02
N VAL A 99 4.44 16.04 3.46
CA VAL A 99 3.23 15.69 4.20
C VAL A 99 3.00 14.19 4.05
N VAL A 100 2.87 13.49 5.17
CA VAL A 100 2.58 12.04 5.20
C VAL A 100 1.17 11.84 5.73
N ILE A 101 0.36 11.11 4.98
CA ILE A 101 -0.99 10.71 5.36
C ILE A 101 -1.01 9.18 5.43
N VAL A 102 -1.38 8.65 6.59
CA VAL A 102 -1.64 7.21 6.78
C VAL A 102 -3.14 7.06 6.97
N MET A 103 -3.78 6.31 6.08
CA MET A 103 -5.22 6.13 6.09
C MET A 103 -5.60 4.78 5.49
N ALA A 104 -6.73 4.25 5.94
CA ALA A 104 -7.44 3.17 5.27
C ALA A 104 -8.35 3.74 4.18
N ASP A 105 -8.70 2.92 3.19
CA ASP A 105 -9.70 3.24 2.17
C ASP A 105 -11.13 2.97 2.65
N HIS A 106 -11.32 1.90 3.45
CA HIS A 106 -12.57 1.55 4.11
C HIS A 106 -12.32 0.57 5.30
N GLY A 107 -13.37 0.28 6.07
CA GLY A 107 -13.40 -0.69 7.16
C GLY A 107 -13.61 -2.14 6.71
N HIS A 108 -13.72 -3.08 7.65
CA HIS A 108 -13.74 -4.50 7.29
C HIS A 108 -15.05 -4.91 6.59
N ARG A 109 -14.95 -5.39 5.35
CA ARG A 109 -16.10 -5.65 4.47
C ARG A 109 -16.91 -6.90 4.82
N PHE A 110 -16.23 -7.97 5.25
CA PHE A 110 -16.80 -9.31 5.39
C PHE A 110 -16.43 -9.97 6.73
N ALA A 111 -17.07 -9.54 7.82
CA ALA A 111 -16.90 -10.22 9.12
C ALA A 111 -18.12 -9.99 10.00
N LYS A 112 -18.28 -10.83 11.03
CA LYS A 112 -19.19 -10.55 12.17
C LYS A 112 -18.93 -9.16 12.77
N LEU A 113 -17.72 -8.63 12.60
CA LEU A 113 -17.37 -7.27 12.99
C LEU A 113 -18.31 -6.22 12.37
N ARG A 114 -18.80 -6.42 11.13
CA ARG A 114 -19.76 -5.52 10.48
C ARG A 114 -21.11 -5.46 11.19
N GLU A 115 -21.47 -6.49 11.96
CA GLU A 115 -22.69 -6.49 12.78
C GLU A 115 -22.52 -5.65 14.06
N THR A 116 -21.29 -5.27 14.40
CA THR A 116 -21.01 -4.37 15.53
C THR A 116 -21.21 -2.91 15.12
N HIS A 117 -21.50 -2.05 16.10
CA HIS A 117 -21.60 -0.61 15.86
C HIS A 117 -20.31 -0.02 15.26
N GLN A 118 -19.14 -0.51 15.69
CA GLN A 118 -17.87 -0.06 15.13
C GLN A 118 -17.74 -0.43 13.65
N GLY A 119 -18.04 -1.67 13.28
CA GLY A 119 -17.97 -2.11 11.89
C GLY A 119 -18.93 -1.38 10.95
N GLN A 120 -20.08 -0.89 11.45
CA GLN A 120 -21.01 -0.06 10.68
C GLN A 120 -20.51 1.36 10.43
N LEU A 121 -19.67 1.90 11.32
CA LEU A 121 -19.08 3.24 11.16
C LEU A 121 -17.87 3.23 10.22
N GLU A 122 -17.18 2.09 10.11
CA GLU A 122 -15.95 1.97 9.35
C GLU A 122 -16.18 1.62 7.87
N GLU A 123 -17.33 1.05 7.48
CA GLU A 123 -17.74 0.84 6.07
C GLU A 123 -18.48 2.05 5.48
#